data_AF-A0A2E3D3W8-F1
#
_entry.id   AF-A0A2E3D3W8-F1
#
_cell.length_a   1.000
_cell.length_b   1.000
_cell.length_c   1.000
_cell.angle_alpha   90.00
_cell.angle_beta   90.00
_cell.angle_gamma   90.00
#
_symmetry.space_group_name_H-M   'P 1'
#
loop_
_entity.id
_entity.type
_entity.pdbx_description
1 polymer ?
#
loop_
_entity_poly.entity_id
_entity_poly.type
_entity_poly.pdbx_seq_one_letter_code
_entity_poly.pdbx_strand_id
1 'polypeptide(L)'
;MEDNFENLKVMVIDDSKTIRRTAETLLKKAGCTVITATDGFDALSKIADTQPNIIFVDIMMPRLDGYQTCALIKNNSAFKSTPVIMLSSKDGLFDKAKGRIVGSDQYLTKPFSKEELLGAIREHVAAA
;
A
#
# COMPACT_ATOMS: atom_id res chain seq x y z
N MET A 1 -2.09 24.51 4.59
CA MET A 1 -2.45 23.41 5.51
C MET A 1 -1.20 22.57 5.58
N GLU A 2 -0.52 22.52 6.72
CA GLU A 2 0.64 21.64 6.89
C GLU A 2 0.11 20.23 7.07
N ASP A 3 0.41 19.34 6.13
CA ASP A 3 0.02 17.94 6.24
C ASP A 3 0.76 17.32 7.43
N ASN A 4 0.00 16.82 8.41
CA ASN A 4 0.57 16.10 9.54
C ASN A 4 0.44 14.59 9.31
N PHE A 5 1.54 13.95 8.90
CA PHE A 5 1.62 12.50 8.77
C PHE A 5 2.26 11.82 9.99
N GLU A 6 2.51 12.55 11.07
CA GLU A 6 3.09 11.99 12.29
C GLU A 6 2.19 10.88 12.86
N ASN A 7 2.82 9.78 13.23
CA ASN A 7 2.18 8.56 13.76
C ASN A 7 1.26 7.80 12.78
N LEU A 8 1.16 8.21 11.51
CA LEU A 8 0.42 7.46 10.51
C LEU A 8 1.18 6.18 10.15
N LYS A 9 0.56 5.03 10.35
CA LYS A 9 1.13 3.72 10.06
C LYS A 9 0.89 3.36 8.61
N VAL A 10 1.97 3.32 7.83
CA VAL A 10 1.93 2.96 6.41
C VAL A 10 2.57 1.60 6.22
N MET A 11 1.87 0.66 5.57
CA MET A 11 2.47 -0.60 5.15
C MET A 11 2.91 -0.53 3.68
N VAL A 12 4.12 -1.01 3.40
CA VAL A 12 4.64 -1.19 2.03
C VAL A 12 4.98 -2.66 1.80
N ILE A 13 4.30 -3.27 0.83
CA ILE A 13 4.44 -4.69 0.47
C ILE A 13 5.03 -4.77 -0.94
N ASP A 14 6.23 -5.32 -1.06
CA ASP A 14 6.94 -5.47 -2.33
C ASP A 14 8.02 -6.55 -2.16
N ASP A 15 8.32 -7.36 -3.16
CA ASP A 15 9.38 -8.39 -3.05
C ASP A 15 10.79 -7.77 -3.21
N SER A 16 10.89 -6.64 -3.93
CA SER A 16 12.12 -5.89 -4.12
C SER A 16 12.52 -5.10 -2.88
N LYS A 17 13.64 -5.50 -2.27
CA LYS A 17 14.26 -4.79 -1.15
C LYS A 17 14.55 -3.32 -1.47
N THR A 18 14.91 -3.03 -2.72
CA THR A 18 15.23 -1.66 -3.16
C THR A 18 13.97 -0.80 -3.17
N ILE A 19 12.85 -1.29 -3.71
CA ILE A 19 11.59 -0.54 -3.74
C ILE A 19 11.07 -0.28 -2.33
N ARG A 20 11.09 -1.30 -1.45
CA ARG A 20 10.70 -1.14 -0.04
C ARG A 20 11.53 -0.06 0.66
N ARG A 21 12.86 -0.09 0.50
CA ARG A 21 13.77 0.90 1.12
C ARG A 21 13.53 2.31 0.59
N THR A 22 13.27 2.47 -0.70
CA THR A 22 12.96 3.76 -1.31
C THR A 22 11.66 4.33 -0.72
N ALA A 23 10.58 3.56 -0.76
CA ALA A 23 9.29 3.97 -0.20
C ALA A 23 9.40 4.29 1.30
N GLU A 24 10.04 3.40 2.06
CA GLU A 24 10.29 3.59 3.50
C GLU A 24 11.04 4.89 3.79
N THR A 25 12.09 5.19 3.03
CA THR A 25 12.87 6.42 3.20
C THR A 25 12.02 7.67 2.90
N LEU A 26 11.23 7.64 1.83
CA LEU A 26 10.38 8.75 1.42
C LEU A 26 9.28 9.04 2.46
N LEU A 27 8.63 7.99 2.95
CA LEU A 27 7.53 8.07 3.91
C LEU A 27 8.01 8.42 5.33
N LYS A 28 9.12 7.83 5.79
CA LYS A 28 9.71 8.19 7.10
C LYS A 28 10.15 9.64 7.16
N LYS A 29 10.69 10.19 6.06
CA LYS A 29 11.02 11.63 5.95
C LYS A 29 9.79 12.54 6.03
N ALA A 30 8.58 12.01 5.82
CA ALA A 30 7.33 12.74 5.98
C ALA A 30 6.70 12.58 7.38
N GLY A 31 7.29 11.78 8.27
CA GLY A 31 6.79 11.55 9.64
C GLY A 31 6.01 10.24 9.83
N CYS A 32 5.80 9.46 8.77
CA CYS A 32 5.05 8.21 8.85
C CYS A 32 5.82 7.11 9.61
N THR A 33 5.09 6.26 10.34
CA THR A 33 5.60 4.97 10.81
C THR A 33 5.46 3.94 9.70
N VAL A 34 6.57 3.47 9.15
CA VAL A 34 6.55 2.54 8.00
C VAL A 34 6.77 1.10 8.46
N ILE A 35 5.84 0.22 8.08
CA ILE A 35 5.94 -1.23 8.21
C ILE A 35 6.20 -1.80 6.81
N THR A 36 7.12 -2.75 6.69
CA THR A 36 7.43 -3.37 5.40
C THR A 36 7.13 -4.86 5.42
N ALA A 37 6.67 -5.38 4.29
CA ALA A 37 6.46 -6.81 4.07
C ALA A 37 7.01 -7.26 2.72
N THR A 38 7.47 -8.50 2.63
CA THR A 38 8.14 -9.02 1.42
C THR A 38 7.20 -9.67 0.41
N ASP A 39 5.98 -9.98 0.83
CA ASP A 39 4.94 -10.64 0.04
C ASP A 39 3.61 -10.59 0.81
N GLY A 40 2.55 -11.13 0.19
CA GLY A 40 1.21 -11.14 0.77
C GLY A 40 1.06 -11.94 2.07
N PHE A 41 1.80 -13.03 2.28
CA PHE A 41 1.67 -13.81 3.53
C PHE A 41 2.32 -13.09 4.71
N ASP A 42 3.54 -12.56 4.50
CA ASP A 42 4.22 -11.72 5.49
C ASP A 42 3.39 -10.46 5.81
N ALA A 43 2.75 -9.87 4.79
CA ALA A 43 1.86 -8.73 4.97
C ALA A 43 0.64 -9.07 5.83
N LEU A 44 -0.09 -10.14 5.52
CA LEU A 44 -1.30 -10.52 6.26
C LEU A 44 -1.01 -10.79 7.73
N SER A 45 0.13 -11.41 8.05
CA SER A 45 0.56 -11.59 9.45
C SER A 45 0.79 -10.24 10.14
N LYS A 46 1.48 -9.31 9.48
CA LYS A 46 1.82 -8.00 10.06
C LYS A 46 0.62 -7.05 10.13
N ILE A 47 -0.34 -7.15 9.22
CA ILE A 47 -1.55 -6.30 9.22
C ILE A 47 -2.34 -6.51 10.51
N ALA A 48 -2.46 -7.77 10.96
CA ALA A 48 -3.15 -8.11 12.20
C ALA A 48 -2.51 -7.46 13.43
N ASP A 49 -1.18 -7.45 13.50
CA ASP A 49 -0.45 -6.92 14.65
C ASP A 49 -0.34 -5.39 14.64
N THR A 50 -0.17 -4.79 13.46
CA THR A 50 0.22 -3.38 13.33
C THR A 50 -0.95 -2.45 13.02
N GLN A 51 -2.01 -2.97 12.40
CA GLN A 51 -3.21 -2.24 11.96
C GLN A 51 -2.83 -0.95 11.20
N PRO A 52 -2.26 -1.07 9.99
CA PRO A 52 -1.85 0.09 9.21
C PRO A 52 -3.05 0.93 8.79
N ASN A 53 -2.85 2.25 8.71
CA ASN A 53 -3.85 3.19 8.22
C ASN A 53 -4.01 3.14 6.70
N ILE A 54 -2.98 2.71 5.97
CA ILE A 54 -2.97 2.58 4.51
C ILE A 54 -1.90 1.56 4.09
N ILE A 55 -2.18 0.84 3.01
CA ILE A 55 -1.34 -0.23 2.48
C ILE A 55 -0.99 0.08 1.02
N PHE A 56 0.30 0.09 0.71
CA PHE A 56 0.82 0.08 -0.65
C PHE A 56 1.28 -1.33 -0.98
N VAL A 57 0.76 -1.93 -2.05
CA VAL A 57 1.04 -3.33 -2.40
C VAL A 57 1.49 -3.46 -3.85
N ASP A 58 2.63 -4.09 -4.08
CA ASP A 58 3.04 -4.45 -5.43
C ASP A 58 2.14 -5.52 -6.04
N ILE A 59 1.84 -5.36 -7.33
CA ILE A 59 1.05 -6.33 -8.07
C ILE A 59 1.82 -7.64 -8.29
N MET A 60 3.11 -7.55 -8.66
CA MET A 60 3.88 -8.69 -9.15
C MET A 60 4.80 -9.26 -8.07
N MET A 61 4.21 -10.02 -7.14
CA MET A 61 4.94 -10.69 -6.07
C MET A 61 4.87 -12.22 -6.20
N PRO A 62 5.90 -12.95 -5.73
CA PRO A 62 5.88 -14.41 -5.71
C PRO A 62 4.91 -14.94 -4.64
N ARG A 63 4.44 -16.18 -4.85
CA ARG A 63 3.53 -16.95 -3.96
C ARG A 63 2.10 -16.39 -3.89
N LEU A 64 1.95 -15.15 -3.42
CA LEU A 64 0.67 -14.47 -3.30
C LEU A 64 0.79 -13.09 -3.95
N ASP A 65 0.14 -12.93 -5.10
CA ASP A 65 0.24 -11.69 -5.87
C ASP A 65 -0.50 -10.53 -5.18
N GLY A 66 -0.28 -9.31 -5.65
CA GLY A 66 -0.91 -8.13 -5.05
C GLY A 66 -2.43 -8.13 -5.15
N TYR A 67 -3.01 -8.71 -6.20
CA TYR A 67 -4.46 -8.78 -6.37
C TYR A 67 -5.10 -9.73 -5.36
N GLN A 68 -4.51 -10.91 -5.18
CA GLN A 68 -4.94 -11.88 -4.19
C GLN A 68 -4.75 -11.33 -2.77
N THR A 69 -3.64 -10.65 -2.52
CA THR A 69 -3.37 -9.96 -1.24
C THR A 69 -4.44 -8.90 -0.95
N CYS A 70 -4.74 -8.03 -1.92
CA CYS A 70 -5.80 -7.03 -1.82
C CYS A 70 -7.16 -7.67 -1.55
N ALA A 71 -7.53 -8.71 -2.32
CA ALA A 71 -8.80 -9.41 -2.13
C ALA A 71 -8.94 -10.00 -0.72
N LEU A 72 -7.87 -10.59 -0.16
CA LEU A 72 -7.87 -11.14 1.19
C LEU A 72 -8.02 -10.05 2.26
N ILE A 73 -7.36 -8.90 2.08
CA ILE A 73 -7.50 -7.74 2.98
C ILE A 73 -8.94 -7.22 2.93
N LYS A 74 -9.48 -7.00 1.73
CA LYS A 74 -10.82 -6.43 1.52
C LYS A 74 -11.97 -7.37 1.90
N ASN A 75 -11.74 -8.68 1.89
CA ASN A 75 -12.71 -9.67 2.39
C ASN A 75 -12.65 -9.88 3.90
N ASN A 76 -11.64 -9.37 4.60
CA ASN A 76 -11.54 -9.47 6.05
C ASN A 76 -12.30 -8.32 6.72
N SER A 77 -13.30 -8.63 7.56
CA SER A 77 -14.14 -7.62 8.22
C SER A 77 -13.36 -6.63 9.08
N ALA A 78 -12.20 -7.01 9.62
CA ALA A 78 -11.36 -6.15 10.45
C ALA A 78 -10.55 -5.12 9.62
N PHE A 79 -10.22 -5.43 8.37
CA PHE A 79 -9.30 -4.63 7.54
C PHE A 79 -9.91 -4.15 6.22
N LYS A 80 -11.16 -4.51 5.92
CA LYS A 80 -11.82 -4.16 4.66
C LYS A 80 -11.90 -2.65 4.39
N SER A 81 -11.92 -1.84 5.44
CA SER A 81 -11.94 -0.38 5.37
C SER A 81 -10.55 0.23 5.22
N THR A 82 -9.48 -0.53 5.45
CA THR A 82 -8.11 -0.04 5.24
C THR A 82 -7.91 0.21 3.75
N PRO A 83 -7.49 1.42 3.34
CA PRO A 83 -7.18 1.70 1.95
C PRO A 83 -6.01 0.86 1.43
N VAL A 84 -6.17 0.29 0.24
CA VAL A 84 -5.16 -0.51 -0.45
C VAL A 84 -4.87 0.14 -1.81
N ILE A 85 -3.63 0.61 -1.94
CA ILE A 85 -3.10 1.28 -3.13
C ILE A 85 -2.19 0.30 -3.87
N MET A 86 -2.55 -0.04 -5.09
CA MET A 86 -1.80 -1.00 -5.89
C MET A 86 -0.62 -0.29 -6.59
N LEU A 87 0.58 -0.85 -6.48
CA LEU A 87 1.77 -0.39 -7.17
C LEU A 87 1.98 -1.24 -8.43
N SER A 88 1.94 -0.63 -9.60
CA SER A 88 2.09 -1.32 -10.89
C SER A 88 3.36 -0.95 -11.62
N SER A 89 4.07 -1.93 -12.18
CA SER A 89 5.19 -1.68 -13.09
C SER A 89 4.76 -1.35 -14.53
N LYS A 90 3.46 -1.40 -14.84
CA LYS A 90 2.90 -1.09 -16.16
C LYS A 90 1.65 -0.23 -16.03
N ASP A 91 1.51 0.76 -16.90
CA ASP A 91 0.28 1.57 -16.98
C ASP A 91 -0.79 0.89 -17.84
N GLY A 92 -1.09 -0.37 -17.54
CA GLY A 92 -2.03 -1.19 -18.30
C GLY A 92 -3.48 -0.98 -17.86
N LEU A 93 -4.38 -0.75 -18.82
CA LEU A 93 -5.84 -0.73 -18.61
C LEU A 93 -6.35 -1.99 -17.88
N PHE A 94 -5.74 -3.15 -18.15
CA PHE A 94 -6.09 -4.41 -17.50
C PHE A 94 -5.81 -4.43 -16.00
N ASP A 95 -4.70 -3.82 -15.58
CA ASP A 95 -4.33 -3.80 -14.17
C ASP A 95 -5.32 -2.95 -13.37
N LYS A 96 -5.72 -1.79 -13.94
CA LYS A 96 -6.75 -0.89 -13.37
C LYS A 96 -8.13 -1.54 -13.28
N ALA A 97 -8.50 -2.36 -14.26
CA ALA A 97 -9.77 -3.09 -14.21
C ALA A 97 -9.75 -4.19 -13.14
N LYS A 98 -8.67 -4.98 -13.05
CA LYS A 98 -8.59 -6.13 -12.15
C LYS A 98 -8.55 -5.76 -10.66
N GLY A 99 -7.79 -4.74 -10.29
CA GLY A 99 -7.77 -4.26 -8.89
C GLY A 99 -9.05 -3.54 -8.48
N ARG A 100 -9.74 -2.81 -9.38
CA ARG A 100 -11.11 -2.32 -9.09
C ARG A 100 -12.06 -3.49 -8.78
N ILE A 101 -11.91 -4.63 -9.46
CA ILE A 101 -12.71 -5.84 -9.17
C ILE A 101 -12.36 -6.42 -7.78
N VAL A 102 -11.08 -6.43 -7.38
CA VAL A 102 -10.67 -6.93 -6.04
C VAL A 102 -10.75 -5.87 -4.93
N GLY A 103 -11.29 -4.69 -5.22
CA GLY A 103 -11.59 -3.64 -4.25
C GLY A 103 -10.42 -2.72 -3.90
N SER A 104 -9.38 -2.60 -4.73
CA SER A 104 -8.33 -1.59 -4.51
C SER A 104 -8.88 -0.17 -4.65
N ASP A 105 -8.41 0.75 -3.83
CA ASP A 105 -8.91 2.12 -3.78
C ASP A 105 -8.26 3.01 -4.85
N GLN A 106 -6.98 2.75 -5.17
CA GLN A 106 -6.21 3.51 -6.16
C GLN A 106 -5.03 2.68 -6.72
N TYR A 107 -4.42 3.21 -7.78
CA TYR A 107 -3.20 2.67 -8.39
C TYR A 107 -2.15 3.76 -8.55
N LEU A 108 -0.90 3.38 -8.31
CA LEU A 108 0.27 4.17 -8.64
C LEU A 108 1.20 3.37 -9.55
N THR A 109 1.69 4.01 -10.60
CA THR A 109 2.70 3.42 -11.49
C THR A 109 4.10 3.61 -10.93
N LYS A 110 4.91 2.57 -11.03
CA LYS A 110 6.35 2.62 -10.73
C LYS A 110 7.12 3.16 -11.93
N PRO A 111 8.17 3.98 -11.72
CA PRO A 111 8.64 4.48 -10.42
C PRO A 111 7.72 5.56 -9.85
N PHE A 112 7.45 5.49 -8.54
CA PHE A 112 6.65 6.48 -7.82
C PHE A 112 7.53 7.52 -7.14
N SER A 113 7.01 8.74 -7.07
CA SER A 113 7.58 9.89 -6.39
C SER A 113 7.08 9.99 -4.94
N LYS A 114 7.74 10.84 -4.15
CA LYS A 114 7.27 11.18 -2.81
C LYS A 114 5.86 11.78 -2.85
N GLU A 115 5.60 12.67 -3.80
CA GLU A 115 4.32 13.38 -3.93
C GLU A 115 3.18 12.42 -4.23
N GLU A 116 3.40 11.41 -5.09
CA GLU A 116 2.38 10.40 -5.40
C GLU A 116 2.03 9.54 -4.19
N LEU A 117 3.03 9.10 -3.41
CA LEU A 117 2.78 8.34 -2.18
C LEU A 117 2.02 9.18 -1.14
N LEU A 118 2.46 10.43 -0.91
CA LEU A 118 1.80 11.30 0.06
C LEU A 118 0.42 11.76 -0.41
N GLY A 119 0.24 11.97 -1.72
CA GLY A 119 -1.05 12.27 -2.33
C GLY A 119 -2.06 11.16 -2.09
N ALA A 120 -1.68 9.90 -2.31
CA ALA A 120 -2.53 8.75 -2.01
C ALA A 120 -2.91 8.67 -0.52
N ILE A 121 -1.98 8.99 0.38
CA ILE A 121 -2.26 9.05 1.82
C ILE A 121 -3.30 10.15 2.11
N ARG A 122 -3.12 11.36 1.57
CA ARG A 122 -4.06 12.49 1.75
C ARG A 122 -5.46 12.16 1.22
N GLU A 123 -5.54 11.47 0.08
CA GLU A 123 -6.80 11.14 -0.57
C GLU A 123 -7.59 10.08 0.19
N HIS A 124 -6.92 9.08 0.75
CA HIS A 124 -7.57 7.88 1.29
C HIS A 124 -7.55 7.76 2.80
N VAL A 125 -6.63 8.42 3.49
CA VAL A 125 -6.63 8.47 4.95
C VAL A 125 -7.33 9.74 5.38
N ALA A 126 -8.53 9.61 5.95
CA ALA A 126 -9.21 10.75 6.54
C ALA A 126 -8.33 11.37 7.64
N ALA A 127 -8.19 12.70 7.63
CA ALA A 127 -7.67 13.41 8.78
C ALA A 127 -8.55 13.06 9.99
N ALA A 128 -7.94 12.53 11.04
CA ALA A 128 -8.61 12.32 12.32
C ALA A 128 -9.08 13.64 12.93
#